data_AF-A0A930FRN6-F1
#
_entry.id   AF-A0A930FRN6-F1
#
_cell.length_a   1.000
_cell.length_b   1.000
_cell.length_c   1.000
_cell.angle_alpha   90.00
_cell.angle_beta   90.00
_cell.angle_gamma   90.00
#
_symmetry.space_group_name_H-M   'P 1'
#
loop_
_entity.id
_entity.type
_entity.pdbx_description
1 polymer ?
#
loop_
_entity_poly.entity_id
_entity_poly.type
_entity_poly.pdbx_seq_one_letter_code
_entity_poly.pdbx_strand_id
1 'polypeptide(L)' 'MNYIKPFTDIFGIKPGEEFGILFPAEKRVSKHFYIDERKGLMVLVGKNWTKANGTLIEKILIGDVEIRKLKKKGA' A
#
# COMPACT_ATOMS: atom_id res chain seq x y z
N MET A 1 17.49 4.70 0.89
CA MET A 1 17.25 3.72 -0.18
C MET A 1 15.88 4.00 -0.81
N ASN A 2 15.81 4.27 -2.11
CA ASN A 2 14.54 4.57 -2.77
C ASN A 2 13.79 3.26 -3.10
N TYR A 3 13.03 2.74 -2.13
CA TYR A 3 12.30 1.47 -2.25
C TYR A 3 11.09 1.53 -3.19
N ILE A 4 10.70 2.74 -3.63
CA ILE A 4 9.47 2.99 -4.38
C ILE A 4 9.43 2.19 -5.68
N LYS A 5 10.49 2.29 -6.49
CA LYS A 5 10.55 1.60 -7.79
C LYS A 5 10.53 0.07 -7.64
N PRO A 6 11.37 -0.55 -6.80
CA PRO A 6 11.26 -1.98 -6.52
C PRO A 6 9.86 -2.38 -6.02
N PHE A 7 9.25 -1.59 -5.14
CA PHE A 7 7.91 -1.88 -4.62
C PHE A 7 6.85 -1.86 -5.72
N THR A 8 6.82 -0.82 -6.56
CA THR A 8 5.86 -0.71 -7.65
C THR A 8 6.03 -1.83 -8.68
N ASP A 9 7.27 -2.25 -8.94
CA ASP A 9 7.58 -3.32 -9.89
C ASP A 9 7.17 -4.70 -9.34
N ILE A 10 7.50 -5.00 -8.07
CA ILE A 10 7.18 -6.29 -7.42
C ILE A 10 5.67 -6.50 -7.35
N PHE A 11 4.92 -5.47 -6.97
CA PHE A 11 3.48 -5.59 -6.74
C PHE A 11 2.63 -5.14 -7.94
N GLY A 12 3.29 -4.66 -9.01
CA GLY A 12 2.65 -4.13 -10.21
C GLY A 12 1.65 -3.00 -9.91
N ILE A 13 1.96 -2.11 -8.96
CA ILE A 13 1.15 -0.95 -8.57
C ILE A 13 1.78 0.29 -9.19
N LYS A 14 0.99 1.18 -9.78
CA LYS A 14 1.51 2.47 -10.24
C LYS A 14 1.52 3.50 -9.10
N PRO A 15 2.51 4.42 -9.05
CA PRO A 15 2.41 5.57 -8.15
C PRO A 15 1.08 6.32 -8.32
N GLY A 16 0.47 6.72 -7.21
CA GLY A 16 -0.87 7.33 -7.17
C GLY A 16 -2.05 6.37 -7.36
N GLU A 17 -1.82 5.10 -7.70
CA GLU A 17 -2.89 4.09 -7.75
C GLU A 17 -3.25 3.62 -6.34
N GLU A 18 -4.54 3.67 -6.01
CA GLU A 18 -5.02 3.14 -4.74
C GLU A 18 -5.08 1.61 -4.74
N PHE A 19 -4.58 1.02 -3.65
CA PHE A 19 -4.64 -0.40 -3.38
C PHE A 19 -5.03 -0.67 -1.92
N GLY A 20 -5.47 -1.90 -1.67
CA GLY A 20 -5.71 -2.40 -0.33
C GLY A 20 -4.56 -3.26 0.18
N ILE A 21 -4.52 -3.43 1.50
CA ILE A 21 -3.66 -4.37 2.21
C ILE A 21 -4.55 -5.28 3.05
N LEU A 22 -4.39 -6.60 2.87
CA LEU A 22 -4.95 -7.62 3.73
C LEU A 22 -3.97 -7.86 4.89
N PHE A 23 -4.48 -7.77 6.12
CA PHE A 23 -3.78 -8.08 7.36
C PHE A 23 -4.33 -9.42 7.88
N PRO A 24 -3.66 -10.56 7.59
CA PRO A 24 -4.20 -11.89 7.88
C PRO A 24 -4.43 -12.11 9.39
N ALA A 25 -3.46 -11.70 10.21
CA ALA A 25 -3.53 -11.82 11.68
C ALA A 25 -4.76 -11.10 12.28
N GLU A 26 -5.19 -10.02 11.63
CA GLU A 26 -6.30 -9.18 12.09
C GLU A 26 -7.60 -9.47 11.32
N LYS A 27 -7.58 -10.43 10.38
CA LYS A 27 -8.69 -10.77 9.47
C LYS A 27 -9.35 -9.54 8.84
N ARG A 28 -8.56 -8.51 8.52
CA ARG A 28 -9.06 -7.22 7.99
C ARG A 28 -8.40 -6.84 6.68
N VAL A 29 -9.14 -6.13 5.84
CA VAL A 29 -8.62 -5.47 4.63
C VAL A 29 -8.80 -3.97 4.78
N SER A 30 -7.72 -3.20 4.69
CA SER A 30 -7.78 -1.74 4.55
C SER A 30 -7.54 -1.37 3.10
N LYS A 31 -8.33 -0.44 2.54
CA LYS A 31 -8.44 -0.21 1.08
C LYS A 31 -7.80 1.08 0.60
N HIS A 32 -7.23 1.90 1.48
CA HIS A 32 -6.81 3.26 1.15
C HIS A 32 -5.31 3.43 1.36
N PHE A 33 -4.54 2.80 0.48
CA PHE A 33 -3.11 2.99 0.37
C PHE A 33 -2.74 3.41 -1.05
N TYR A 34 -1.72 4.24 -1.20
CA TYR A 34 -1.10 4.49 -2.50
C TYR A 34 0.40 4.76 -2.32
N ILE A 35 1.16 4.72 -3.40
CA ILE A 35 2.59 5.09 -3.40
C ILE A 35 2.75 6.51 -3.93
N ASP A 36 3.28 7.41 -3.11
CA ASP A 36 3.72 8.76 -3.50
C ASP A 36 5.21 8.71 -3.86
N GLU A 37 5.60 9.22 -5.03
CA GLU A 37 6.98 9.16 -5.53
C GLU A 37 7.98 9.93 -4.67
N ARG A 38 7.52 10.90 -3.88
CA ARG A 38 8.37 11.75 -3.03
C ARG A 38 8.28 11.35 -1.56
N LYS A 39 7.10 10.93 -1.10
CA LYS A 39 6.82 10.67 0.31
C LYS A 39 6.90 9.17 0.66
N GLY A 40 6.66 8.28 -0.31
CA GLY A 40 6.63 6.83 -0.16
C GLY A 40 5.22 6.29 0.02
N LEU A 41 5.07 5.19 0.77
CA LEU A 41 3.78 4.59 1.08
C LEU A 41 2.90 5.54 1.90
N MET A 42 1.71 5.83 1.39
CA MET A 42 0.70 6.69 2.00
C MET A 42 -0.51 5.84 2.40
N VAL A 43 -1.13 6.18 3.53
CA VAL A 43 -2.34 5.55 4.06
C VAL A 43 -3.35 6.62 4.47
N LEU A 44 -4.62 6.40 4.20
CA LEU A 44 -5.69 7.29 4.65
C LEU A 44 -6.02 7.03 6.12
N VAL A 45 -5.86 8.04 6.96
CA VAL A 45 -6.24 8.03 8.38
C VAL A 45 -7.29 9.10 8.61
N GLY A 46 -8.53 8.65 8.87
CA GLY A 46 -9.70 9.54 8.91
C GLY A 46 -9.94 10.16 7.53
N LYS A 47 -9.65 11.46 7.40
CA LYS A 47 -9.76 12.22 6.13
C LYS A 47 -8.41 12.67 5.57
N ASN A 48 -7.30 12.29 6.21
CA ASN A 48 -5.96 12.78 5.87
C ASN A 48 -5.06 11.66 5.35
N TRP A 49 -4.28 11.96 4.32
CA TRP A 49 -3.24 11.06 3.82
C TRP A 49 -1.97 11.23 4.64
N THR A 50 -1.56 10.14 5.30
CA THR A 50 -0.41 10.11 6.19
C THR A 50 0.63 9.12 5.65
N LYS A 51 1.91 9.44 5.78
CA LYS A 51 2.98 8.51 5.43
C LYS A 51 2.95 7.29 6.35
N ALA A 52 2.96 6.10 5.78
CA ALA A 52 3.03 4.87 6.53
C ALA A 52 4.37 4.73 7.28
N ASN A 53 4.31 4.09 8.45
CA ASN A 53 5.50 3.74 9.22
C ASN A 53 6.34 2.69 8.47
N GLY A 54 7.66 2.71 8.67
CA GLY A 54 8.62 1.74 8.15
C GLY A 54 8.24 0.29 8.44
N THR A 55 7.72 0.01 9.64
CA THR A 55 7.26 -1.34 10.03
C THR A 55 6.17 -1.89 9.09
N LEU A 56 5.27 -1.04 8.57
CA LEU A 56 4.25 -1.52 7.63
C LEU A 56 4.89 -1.91 6.29
N ILE A 57 5.88 -1.13 5.84
CA ILE A 57 6.62 -1.40 4.60
C ILE A 57 7.38 -2.72 4.75
N GLU A 58 8.06 -2.94 5.87
CA GLU A 58 8.76 -4.20 6.17
C GLU A 58 7.80 -5.39 6.13
N LYS A 59 6.64 -5.29 6.80
CA LYS A 59 5.61 -6.34 6.78
C LYS A 59 5.12 -6.67 5.37
N ILE A 60 4.99 -5.68 4.50
CA ILE A 60 4.64 -5.91 3.09
C ILE A 60 5.77 -6.65 2.37
N LEU A 61 7.01 -6.24 2.58
CA LEU A 61 8.18 -6.81 1.89
C LEU A 61 8.49 -8.26 2.32
N ILE A 62 8.25 -8.62 3.58
CA ILE A 62 8.45 -9.99 4.08
C ILE A 62 7.22 -10.90 3.85
N GLY A 63 6.11 -10.35 3.34
CA GLY A 63 4.89 -11.10 3.06
C GLY A 63 3.98 -11.35 4.26
N ASP A 64 4.20 -10.68 5.40
CA ASP A 64 3.31 -10.73 6.57
C ASP A 64 1.92 -10.16 6.30
N VAL A 65 1.84 -9.26 5.31
CA VAL A 65 0.60 -8.69 4.80
C VAL A 65 0.57 -8.79 3.28
N GLU A 66 -0.62 -8.88 2.70
CA GLU A 66 -0.78 -9.03 1.26
C GLU A 66 -1.32 -7.76 0.61
N ILE A 67 -0.76 -7.40 -0.55
CA ILE A 67 -1.34 -6.35 -1.39
C ILE A 67 -2.55 -6.90 -2.15
N ARG A 68 -3.64 -6.13 -2.12
CA ARG A 68 -4.88 -6.38 -2.83
C ARG A 68 -5.20 -5.21 -3.75
N LYS A 69 -5.01 -5.39 -5.05
CA LYS A 69 -5.43 -4.38 -6.04
C LYS A 69 -6.94 -4.17 -5.95
N LEU A 70 -7.37 -2.92 -5.92
CA LEU A 70 -8.78 -2.59 -5.95
C LEU A 70 -9.30 -2.85 -7.36
N LYS A 71 -10.35 -3.67 -7.50
CA LYS A 71 -11.07 -3.76 -8.76
C LYS A 71 -11.68 -2.38 -9.02
N LYS A 72 -11.33 -1.75 -10.15
CA LYS A 72 -12.14 -0.64 -10.68
C LYS A 72 -13.57 -1.17 -10.80
N LYS A 73 -14.53 -0.57 -10.07
CA LYS A 73 -15.94 -0.76 -10.42
C LYS A 73 -16.05 -0.32 -11.87
N GLY A 74 -16.50 -1.25 -12.73
CA GLY A 74 -16.71 -0.98 -14.15
C GLY A 74 -17.52 0.30 -14.31
N ALA A 75 -17.07 1.12 -15.27
CA ALA A 75 -17.82 2.25 -15.79
C ALA A 75 -19.15 1.78 -16.39
#